data_AF-A0A660M8S8-F1
#
_entry.id   AF-A0A660M8S8-F1
#
_cell.length_a   1.000
_cell.length_b   1.000
_cell.length_c   1.000
_cell.angle_alpha   90.00
_cell.angle_beta   90.00
_cell.angle_gamma   90.00
#
_symmetry.space_group_name_H-M   'P 1'
#
loop_
_entity.id
_entity.type
_entity.pdbx_description
1 polymer ?
#
loop_
_entity_poly.entity_id
_entity_poly.type
_entity_poly.pdbx_seq_one_letter_code
_entity_poly.pdbx_strand_id
1 'polypeptide(L)'
;LSRATNPAEAIDQIEVVLANGDVMQTERLSRRELSRRKGLPGFEGDIYRGVDAIITDNAALIEQINPNDTSGYSGIARVKQPDGTFDLGPLFVGSEGTLGVIDELILKTEFFS
;
A
#
# COMPACT_ATOMS: atom_id res chain seq x y z
N LEU A 1 -2.06 29.67 -3.07
CA LEU A 1 -2.29 28.60 -4.07
C LEU A 1 -1.69 27.34 -3.47
N SER A 2 -2.44 26.72 -2.56
CA SER A 2 -1.93 25.65 -1.69
C SER A 2 -1.74 24.38 -2.50
N ARG A 3 -0.59 23.74 -2.28
CA ARG A 3 -0.19 22.37 -2.63
C ARG A 3 -1.35 21.55 -3.20
N ALA A 4 -1.23 21.05 -4.43
CA ALA A 4 -2.09 19.98 -4.91
C ALA A 4 -1.89 18.79 -3.96
N THR A 5 -2.75 18.66 -2.96
CA THR A 5 -2.78 17.51 -2.05
C THR A 5 -3.13 16.33 -2.92
N ASN A 6 -2.18 15.42 -3.13
CA ASN A 6 -2.49 14.17 -3.77
C ASN A 6 -3.55 13.47 -2.90
N PRO A 7 -4.78 13.21 -3.39
CA PRO A 7 -5.83 12.63 -2.56
C PRO A 7 -5.44 11.26 -1.97
N ALA A 8 -4.47 10.56 -2.59
CA ALA A 8 -3.91 9.34 -2.04
C ALA A 8 -3.15 9.56 -0.71
N GLU A 9 -2.62 10.76 -0.44
CA GLU A 9 -1.98 11.10 0.84
C GLU A 9 -2.98 11.27 1.98
N ALA A 10 -4.25 11.53 1.67
CA ALA A 10 -5.32 11.63 2.66
C ALA A 10 -5.85 10.26 3.10
N ILE A 11 -5.46 9.18 2.42
CA ILE A 11 -5.91 7.82 2.74
C ILE A 11 -5.18 7.33 3.99
N ASP A 12 -5.94 6.96 5.01
CA ASP A 12 -5.44 6.35 6.24
C ASP A 12 -5.53 4.82 6.20
N GLN A 13 -6.65 4.32 5.66
CA GLN A 13 -6.94 2.89 5.58
C GLN A 13 -7.76 2.59 4.33
N ILE A 14 -7.52 1.42 3.74
CA ILE A 14 -8.27 0.89 2.61
C ILE A 14 -8.76 -0.50 2.98
N GLU A 15 -10.03 -0.79 2.74
CA GLU A 15 -10.56 -2.14 2.73
C GLU A 15 -10.68 -2.61 1.27
N VAL A 16 -10.21 -3.85 1.03
CA VAL A 16 -10.14 -4.44 -0.31
C VAL A 16 -10.67 -5.86 -0.30
N VAL A 17 -11.50 -6.17 -1.28
CA VAL A 17 -11.89 -7.52 -1.64
C VAL A 17 -10.84 -8.09 -2.60
N LEU A 18 -10.19 -9.16 -2.15
CA LEU A 18 -9.12 -9.85 -2.85
C LEU A 18 -9.65 -10.83 -3.90
N ALA A 19 -8.79 -11.28 -4.81
CA ALA A 19 -9.16 -12.19 -5.90
C ALA A 19 -9.73 -13.55 -5.43
N ASN A 20 -9.43 -13.97 -4.21
CA ASN A 20 -9.99 -15.18 -3.60
C ASN A 20 -11.32 -14.93 -2.86
N GLY A 21 -11.81 -13.69 -2.83
CA GLY A 21 -13.03 -13.27 -2.14
C GLY A 21 -12.84 -12.86 -0.67
N ASP A 22 -11.62 -12.97 -0.13
CA ASP A 22 -11.35 -12.51 1.24
C ASP A 22 -11.28 -10.98 1.29
N VAL A 23 -11.67 -10.42 2.43
CA VAL A 23 -11.56 -8.99 2.72
C VAL A 23 -10.29 -8.75 3.52
N MET A 24 -9.50 -7.77 3.10
CA MET A 24 -8.27 -7.35 3.78
C MET A 24 -8.27 -5.84 3.96
N GLN A 25 -7.79 -5.39 5.12
CA GLN A 25 -7.56 -3.98 5.37
C GLN A 25 -6.07 -3.65 5.28
N THR A 26 -5.72 -2.59 4.54
CA THR A 26 -4.36 -2.08 4.44
C THR A 26 -4.20 -0.83 5.29
N GLU A 27 -3.16 -0.80 6.11
CA GLU A 27 -2.77 0.31 6.95
C GLU A 27 -1.24 0.40 6.98
N ARG A 28 -0.71 1.51 7.54
CA ARG A 28 0.71 1.61 7.82
C ARG A 28 1.12 0.69 8.97
N LEU A 29 2.00 -0.26 8.67
CA LEU A 29 2.52 -1.25 9.63
C LEU A 29 3.93 -0.89 10.11
N SER A 30 4.21 -1.12 11.39
CA SER A 30 5.57 -1.19 11.91
C SER A 30 6.27 -2.49 11.47
N ARG A 31 7.61 -2.57 11.61
CA ARG A 31 8.39 -3.79 11.37
C ARG A 31 7.84 -5.02 12.12
N ARG A 32 7.36 -4.81 13.34
CA ARG A 32 6.78 -5.85 14.20
C ARG A 32 5.42 -6.30 13.70
N GLU A 33 4.57 -5.37 13.23
CA GLU A 33 3.29 -5.72 12.61
C GLU A 33 3.47 -6.40 11.26
N LEU A 34 4.38 -5.92 10.42
CA LEU A 34 4.72 -6.57 9.15
C LEU A 34 5.16 -8.02 9.39
N SER A 35 6.03 -8.26 10.38
CA SER A 35 6.46 -9.62 10.74
C SER A 35 5.29 -10.51 11.17
N ARG A 36 4.31 -9.96 11.90
CA ARG A 36 3.09 -10.66 12.29
C ARG A 36 2.19 -10.96 11.08
N ARG A 37 1.96 -9.98 10.20
CA ARG A 37 1.16 -10.13 8.97
C ARG A 37 1.78 -11.16 8.01
N LYS A 38 3.12 -11.12 7.83
CA LYS A 38 3.86 -12.14 7.05
C LYS A 38 3.77 -13.55 7.64
N GLY A 39 3.46 -13.69 8.93
CA GLY A 39 3.25 -14.97 9.60
C GLY A 39 1.84 -15.55 9.44
N LEU A 40 0.88 -14.78 8.90
CA LEU A 40 -0.46 -15.27 8.66
C LEU A 40 -0.45 -16.37 7.60
N PRO A 41 -1.23 -17.46 7.77
CA PRO A 41 -1.49 -18.39 6.70
C PRO A 41 -2.42 -17.77 5.65
N GLY A 42 -2.48 -18.38 4.46
CA GLY A 42 -3.43 -17.97 3.42
C GLY A 42 -3.03 -16.70 2.66
N PHE A 43 -4.00 -16.16 1.93
CA PHE A 43 -3.76 -15.23 0.82
C PHE A 43 -3.22 -13.87 1.28
N GLU A 44 -3.74 -13.30 2.38
CA GLU A 44 -3.19 -12.06 2.95
C GLU A 44 -1.71 -12.22 3.32
N GLY A 45 -1.36 -13.32 4.00
CA GLY A 45 0.03 -13.61 4.35
C GLY A 45 0.92 -13.78 3.12
N ASP A 46 0.41 -14.43 2.08
CA ASP A 46 1.10 -14.60 0.79
C ASP A 46 1.36 -13.25 0.11
N ILE A 47 0.40 -12.31 0.15
CA ILE A 47 0.57 -10.96 -0.38
C ILE A 47 1.70 -10.22 0.36
N TYR A 48 1.67 -10.18 1.69
CA TYR A 48 2.71 -9.50 2.45
C TYR A 48 4.10 -10.12 2.24
N ARG A 49 4.19 -11.46 2.16
CA ARG A 49 5.45 -12.15 1.87
C ARG A 49 5.95 -11.83 0.46
N GLY A 50 5.07 -11.93 -0.53
CA GLY A 50 5.37 -11.71 -1.94
C GLY A 50 5.81 -10.28 -2.22
N VAL A 51 5.08 -9.29 -1.73
CA VAL A 51 5.42 -7.87 -1.95
C VAL A 51 6.74 -7.50 -1.25
N ASP A 52 6.96 -7.95 0.00
CA ASP A 52 8.23 -7.68 0.70
C ASP A 52 9.43 -8.35 0.02
N ALA A 53 9.25 -9.54 -0.57
CA ALA A 53 10.26 -10.22 -1.38
C ALA A 53 10.55 -9.45 -2.67
N ILE A 54 9.51 -9.08 -3.45
CA ILE A 54 9.67 -8.27 -4.67
C ILE A 54 10.46 -6.99 -4.36
N ILE A 55 10.12 -6.31 -3.26
CA ILE A 55 10.79 -5.07 -2.87
C ILE A 55 12.26 -5.32 -2.52
N THR A 56 12.54 -6.36 -1.74
CA THR A 56 13.89 -6.66 -1.27
C THR A 56 14.79 -7.13 -2.41
N ASP A 57 14.28 -8.01 -3.28
CA ASP A 57 15.04 -8.63 -4.37
C ASP A 57 15.29 -7.64 -5.52
N ASN A 58 14.45 -6.60 -5.67
CA ASN A 58 14.52 -5.63 -6.76
C ASN A 58 14.79 -4.19 -6.27
N ALA A 59 15.39 -4.02 -5.09
CA ALA A 59 15.57 -2.71 -4.45
C ALA A 59 16.19 -1.66 -5.39
N ALA A 60 17.25 -2.02 -6.12
CA ALA A 60 17.93 -1.11 -7.06
C ALA A 60 17.06 -0.67 -8.26
N LEU A 61 16.11 -1.50 -8.70
CA LEU A 61 15.16 -1.13 -9.76
C LEU A 61 14.04 -0.26 -9.20
N ILE A 62 13.57 -0.57 -7.99
CA ILE A 62 12.51 0.18 -7.32
C ILE A 62 12.97 1.59 -6.97
N GLU A 63 14.23 1.78 -6.58
CA GLU A 63 14.83 3.09 -6.33
C GLU A 63 14.83 4.00 -7.57
N GLN A 64 14.72 3.44 -8.78
CA GLN A 64 14.67 4.20 -10.03
C GLN A 64 13.25 4.65 -10.40
N ILE A 65 12.22 4.12 -9.73
CA ILE A 65 10.82 4.49 -9.97
C ILE A 65 10.59 5.92 -9.50
N ASN A 66 9.94 6.74 -10.34
CA ASN A 66 9.55 8.09 -9.95
C ASN A 66 8.51 8.03 -8.82
N PRO A 67 8.81 8.55 -7.61
CA PRO A 67 7.91 8.44 -6.47
C PRO A 67 6.62 9.27 -6.62
N ASN A 68 6.59 10.22 -7.55
CA ASN A 68 5.42 11.04 -7.85
C ASN A 68 4.46 10.39 -8.87
N ASP A 69 4.88 9.30 -9.52
CA ASP A 69 3.96 8.50 -10.31
C ASP A 69 3.03 7.74 -9.36
N THR A 70 1.74 7.84 -9.64
CA THR A 70 0.67 7.26 -8.83
C THR A 70 -0.21 6.31 -9.62
N SER A 71 0.10 6.12 -10.90
CA SER A 71 -0.61 5.21 -11.80
C SER A 71 0.09 3.87 -11.91
N GLY A 72 -0.69 2.82 -12.18
CA GLY A 72 -0.22 1.44 -12.26
C GLY A 72 0.48 0.97 -10.99
N TYR A 73 1.66 0.36 -11.15
CA TYR A 73 2.36 -0.30 -10.04
C TYR A 73 3.54 0.51 -9.47
N SER A 74 3.68 1.77 -9.89
CA SER A 74 4.71 2.70 -9.39
C SER A 74 4.63 2.90 -7.86
N GLY A 75 3.43 2.72 -7.29
CA GLY A 75 3.18 2.75 -5.85
C GLY A 75 4.02 1.77 -5.03
N ILE A 76 4.59 0.72 -5.65
CA ILE A 76 5.48 -0.22 -4.97
C ILE A 76 6.68 0.46 -4.31
N ALA A 77 7.18 1.56 -4.91
CA ALA A 77 8.29 2.34 -4.37
C ALA A 77 7.96 3.05 -3.05
N ARG A 78 6.66 3.22 -2.74
CA ARG A 78 6.20 3.84 -1.49
C ARG A 78 5.77 2.83 -0.43
N VAL A 79 5.71 1.54 -0.78
CA VAL A 79 5.21 0.49 0.13
C VAL A 79 6.10 0.34 1.35
N LYS A 80 7.42 0.21 1.16
CA LYS A 80 8.38 0.02 2.25
C LYS A 80 9.26 1.25 2.40
N GLN A 81 9.21 1.87 3.56
CA GLN A 81 10.00 3.06 3.86
C GLN A 81 11.38 2.69 4.44
N PRO A 82 12.38 3.61 4.39
CA PRO A 82 13.71 3.36 4.96
C PRO A 82 13.70 3.02 6.46
N ASP A 83 12.74 3.58 7.22
CA ASP A 83 12.52 3.25 8.63
C ASP A 83 11.96 1.83 8.85
N GLY A 84 11.58 1.15 7.77
CA GLY A 84 11.04 -0.20 7.72
C GLY A 84 9.55 -0.28 8.01
N THR A 85 8.84 0.84 8.01
CA THR A 85 7.38 0.83 7.96
C THR A 85 6.89 0.36 6.59
N PHE A 86 5.72 -0.27 6.55
CA PHE A 86 5.21 -0.97 5.38
C PHE A 86 3.72 -0.71 5.17
N ASP A 87 3.30 -0.41 3.95
CA ASP A 87 1.93 -0.01 3.63
C ASP A 87 1.56 -0.42 2.20
N LEU A 88 0.54 -1.26 2.05
CA LEU A 88 0.08 -1.73 0.73
C LEU A 88 -0.87 -0.75 0.03
N GLY A 89 -1.39 0.26 0.74
CA GLY A 89 -2.39 1.20 0.20
C GLY A 89 -1.97 1.85 -1.13
N PRO A 90 -0.74 2.38 -1.27
CA PRO A 90 -0.27 2.98 -2.52
C PRO A 90 -0.32 2.03 -3.74
N LEU A 91 -0.16 0.72 -3.54
CA LEU A 91 -0.27 -0.27 -4.62
C LEU A 91 -1.70 -0.45 -5.07
N PHE A 92 -2.65 -0.62 -4.14
CA PHE A 92 -4.05 -0.83 -4.48
C PHE A 92 -4.64 0.38 -5.20
N VAL A 93 -4.34 1.60 -4.71
CA VAL A 93 -4.80 2.85 -5.33
C VAL A 93 -4.25 3.00 -6.75
N GLY A 94 -2.95 2.79 -6.95
CA GLY A 94 -2.34 2.95 -8.26
C GLY A 94 -2.72 1.85 -9.26
N SER A 95 -3.06 0.65 -8.77
CA SER A 95 -3.38 -0.49 -9.62
C SER A 95 -4.68 -0.36 -10.42
N GLU A 96 -5.48 0.69 -10.17
CA GLU A 96 -6.73 0.97 -10.87
C GLU A 96 -7.69 -0.22 -10.91
N GLY A 97 -7.74 -0.98 -9.81
CA GLY A 97 -8.64 -2.13 -9.63
C GLY A 97 -8.09 -3.48 -10.11
N THR A 98 -6.85 -3.53 -10.60
CA THR A 98 -6.25 -4.80 -11.07
C THR A 98 -5.79 -5.71 -9.93
N LEU A 99 -5.51 -5.19 -8.73
CA LEU A 99 -5.06 -5.98 -7.58
C LEU A 99 -6.19 -6.40 -6.62
N GLY A 100 -7.37 -5.80 -6.76
CA GLY A 100 -8.52 -6.04 -5.88
C GLY A 100 -9.58 -4.96 -6.08
N VAL A 101 -10.75 -5.19 -5.49
CA VAL A 101 -11.85 -4.21 -5.50
C VAL A 101 -11.83 -3.47 -4.17
N ILE A 102 -11.65 -2.15 -4.21
CA ILE A 102 -11.76 -1.30 -3.02
C ILE A 102 -13.25 -1.14 -2.69
N ASP A 103 -13.66 -1.50 -1.47
CA ASP A 103 -15.03 -1.36 -0.99
C ASP A 103 -15.20 -0.18 -0.01
N GLU A 104 -14.21 0.08 0.86
CA GLU A 104 -14.21 1.18 1.83
C GLU A 104 -12.85 1.93 1.88
N LEU A 105 -12.91 3.23 2.18
CA LEU A 105 -11.76 4.11 2.40
C LEU A 105 -11.98 4.95 3.66
N ILE A 106 -10.98 4.97 4.54
CA ILE A 106 -10.91 5.92 5.66
C ILE A 106 -9.96 7.05 5.26
N LEU A 107 -10.47 8.28 5.31
CA LEU A 107 -9.73 9.48 4.90
C LEU A 107 -9.46 10.40 6.10
N LYS A 108 -8.24 10.91 6.19
CA LYS A 108 -7.90 12.04 7.07
C LYS A 108 -8.31 13.34 6.40
N THR A 109 -9.06 14.15 7.14
CA THR A 109 -9.50 15.47 6.69
C THR A 109 -9.10 16.53 7.71
N GLU A 110 -8.83 17.74 7.25
CA GLU A 110 -8.58 18.89 8.11
C GLU A 110 -9.85 19.76 8.18
N PHE A 111 -10.10 20.34 9.35
CA PHE A 111 -11.19 21.30 9.49
C PHE A 111 -10.79 22.61 8.82
N PHE A 112 -11.57 23.03 7.83
CA PHE A 112 -11.40 24.33 7.17
C PHE A 112 -12.42 25.32 7.74
N SER A 113 -11.95 26.40 8.38
CA SER A 113 -12.78 27.51 8.89
C SER A 113 -12.43 28.83 8.21
#